data_AF-A0A5C6ZYK4-F1
#
_entry.id   AF-A0A5C6ZYK4-F1
#
_cell.length_a   1.000
_cell.length_b   1.000
_cell.length_c   1.000
_cell.angle_alpha   90.00
_cell.angle_beta   90.00
_cell.angle_gamma   90.00
#
_symmetry.space_group_name_H-M   'P 1'
#
loop_
_entity.id
_entity.type
_entity.pdbx_description
1 polymer ?
#
loop_
_entity_poly.entity_id
_entity_poly.type
_entity_poly.pdbx_seq_one_letter_code
_entity_poly.pdbx_strand_id
1 'polypeptide(L)'
;MNALFGLIPDTAAAAIWAMVVASLLPLVMAMSAKVFGGFNLKDNAHPRDFLQHTTGAAARANAAQQNSYETLPIFLVAVLVAMLFFVPQAIINKIAWLYVIIRMGYCVAYITNLAMFRSILWVLSMICSLMLFYLAIRISA
;
A
#
# COMPACT_ATOMS: atom_id res chain seq x y z
N MET A 1 -2.65 -11.42 24.00
CA MET A 1 -2.93 -12.08 22.70
C MET A 1 -3.68 -11.07 21.84
N ASN A 2 -3.04 -10.49 20.83
CA ASN A 2 -3.49 -9.26 20.17
C ASN A 2 -4.75 -9.48 19.33
N ALA A 3 -5.88 -8.93 19.76
CA ALA A 3 -7.18 -8.99 19.08
C ALA A 3 -7.12 -8.52 17.61
N LEU A 4 -6.18 -7.62 17.27
CA LEU A 4 -6.01 -7.09 15.92
C LEU A 4 -5.59 -8.15 14.88
N PHE A 5 -4.83 -9.17 15.29
CA PHE A 5 -4.28 -10.18 14.37
C PHE A 5 -4.88 -11.58 14.57
N GLY A 6 -5.71 -11.79 15.60
CA GLY A 6 -6.35 -13.07 15.88
C GLY A 6 -7.45 -13.46 14.88
N LEU A 7 -7.92 -12.50 14.07
CA LEU A 7 -8.93 -12.72 13.03
C LEU A 7 -8.33 -13.07 11.66
N ILE A 8 -7.01 -12.98 11.49
CA ILE A 8 -6.36 -13.26 10.22
C ILE A 8 -6.11 -14.77 10.14
N PRO A 9 -6.75 -15.51 9.22
CA PRO A 9 -6.52 -16.93 9.09
C PRO A 9 -5.06 -17.21 8.72
N ASP A 10 -4.47 -18.29 9.24
CA ASP A 10 -3.10 -18.72 8.89
C ASP A 10 -3.01 -19.40 7.51
N THR A 11 -3.90 -19.00 6.59
CA THR A 11 -3.93 -19.49 5.21
C THR A 11 -3.15 -18.55 4.29
N ALA A 12 -2.62 -19.09 3.19
CA ALA A 12 -1.99 -18.28 2.14
C ALA A 12 -2.95 -17.24 1.55
N ALA A 13 -4.25 -17.54 1.53
CA ALA A 13 -5.29 -16.65 1.06
C ALA A 13 -5.28 -15.29 1.78
N ALA A 14 -4.95 -15.26 3.08
CA ALA A 14 -4.92 -14.01 3.84
C ALA A 14 -3.85 -13.03 3.33
N ALA A 15 -2.64 -13.51 3.03
CA ALA A 15 -1.59 -12.67 2.44
C ALA A 15 -1.89 -12.32 0.97
N ILE A 16 -2.51 -13.22 0.20
CA ILE A 16 -3.00 -12.90 -1.15
C ILE A 16 -4.03 -11.76 -1.11
N TRP A 17 -4.96 -11.80 -0.15
CA TRP A 17 -5.90 -10.69 0.06
C TRP A 17 -5.20 -9.39 0.41
N ALA A 18 -4.15 -9.42 1.25
CA ALA A 18 -3.35 -8.22 1.53
C ALA A 18 -2.69 -7.67 0.25
N MET A 19 -2.17 -8.53 -0.64
CA MET A 19 -1.63 -8.14 -1.94
C MET A 19 -2.69 -7.49 -2.84
N VAL A 20 -3.89 -8.05 -2.88
CA VAL A 20 -5.03 -7.48 -3.62
C VAL A 20 -5.39 -6.10 -3.07
N VAL A 21 -5.59 -5.97 -1.77
CA VAL A 21 -5.94 -4.68 -1.14
C VAL A 21 -4.85 -3.63 -1.37
N ALA A 22 -3.58 -4.00 -1.22
CA ALA A 22 -2.45 -3.10 -1.51
C ALA A 22 -2.44 -2.64 -2.98
N SER A 23 -2.81 -3.52 -3.92
CA SER A 23 -2.86 -3.21 -5.35
C SER A 23 -4.05 -2.32 -5.74
N LEU A 24 -5.15 -2.40 -4.99
CA LEU A 24 -6.32 -1.55 -5.19
C LEU A 24 -6.17 -0.16 -4.56
N LEU A 25 -5.34 -0.02 -3.53
CA LEU A 25 -5.16 1.25 -2.81
C LEU A 25 -4.74 2.43 -3.71
N PRO A 26 -3.77 2.30 -4.65
CA PRO A 26 -3.47 3.35 -5.63
C PRO A 26 -4.69 3.76 -6.48
N LEU A 27 -5.54 2.80 -6.86
CA LEU A 27 -6.75 3.08 -7.64
C LEU A 27 -7.77 3.89 -6.83
N VAL A 28 -7.90 3.61 -5.54
CA VAL A 28 -8.73 4.41 -4.62
C VAL A 28 -8.20 5.84 -4.52
N MET A 29 -6.88 6.02 -4.49
CA MET A 29 -6.27 7.36 -4.52
C MET A 29 -6.49 8.07 -5.86
N ALA A 30 -6.43 7.35 -6.97
CA ALA A 30 -6.75 7.87 -8.29
C ALA A 30 -8.20 8.41 -8.36
N MET A 31 -9.15 7.62 -7.85
CA MET A 31 -10.56 8.03 -7.77
C MET A 31 -10.73 9.24 -6.86
N SER A 32 -10.08 9.24 -5.69
CA SER A 32 -10.09 10.38 -4.76
C SER A 32 -9.55 11.66 -5.42
N ALA A 33 -8.46 11.56 -6.17
CA ALA A 33 -7.87 12.70 -6.87
C ALA A 33 -8.82 13.29 -7.92
N LYS A 34 -9.52 12.43 -8.67
CA LYS A 34 -10.55 12.85 -9.64
C LYS A 34 -11.73 13.52 -8.96
N VAL A 35 -12.24 12.95 -7.86
CA VAL A 35 -13.36 13.52 -7.11
C VAL A 35 -13.00 14.89 -6.53
N PHE A 36 -11.83 15.02 -5.88
CA PHE A 36 -11.38 16.30 -5.32
C PHE A 36 -11.04 17.33 -6.39
N GLY A 37 -10.67 16.90 -7.59
CA GLY A 37 -10.35 17.78 -8.71
C GLY A 37 -11.56 18.28 -9.49
N GLY A 38 -12.77 17.74 -9.24
CA GLY A 38 -13.97 18.08 -10.01
C GLY A 38 -14.01 17.44 -11.40
N PHE A 39 -13.52 16.21 -11.53
CA PHE A 39 -13.44 15.48 -12.80
C PHE A 39 -14.81 15.28 -13.46
N ASN A 40 -14.93 15.66 -14.73
CA ASN A 40 -16.15 15.51 -15.53
C ASN A 40 -15.98 14.49 -16.66
N LEU A 41 -17.09 14.11 -17.31
CA LEU A 41 -17.08 13.19 -18.46
C LEU A 41 -16.22 13.68 -19.62
N LYS A 42 -16.09 15.00 -19.80
CA LYS A 42 -15.24 15.61 -20.84
C LYS A 42 -13.75 15.37 -20.59
N ASP A 43 -13.35 15.29 -19.32
CA ASP A 43 -11.97 15.05 -18.91
C ASP A 43 -11.55 13.58 -19.11
N ASN A 44 -12.50 12.69 -19.38
CA ASN A 44 -12.25 11.28 -19.63
C ASN A 44 -11.53 11.00 -20.96
N ALA A 45 -11.47 11.99 -21.86
CA ALA A 45 -10.62 11.90 -23.05
C ALA A 45 -9.13 11.93 -22.68
N HIS A 46 -8.75 12.72 -21.66
CA HIS A 46 -7.35 12.91 -21.23
C HIS A 46 -7.24 12.90 -19.69
N PRO A 47 -7.54 11.75 -19.04
CA PRO A 47 -7.64 11.71 -17.59
C PRO A 47 -6.30 11.92 -16.86
N ARG A 48 -5.18 11.64 -17.53
CA ARG A 48 -3.84 11.87 -16.98
C ARG A 48 -3.47 13.35 -16.99
N ASP A 49 -3.78 14.04 -18.08
CA ASP A 49 -3.51 15.47 -18.23
C ASP A 49 -4.33 16.27 -17.21
N PHE A 50 -5.61 15.93 -17.03
CA PHE A 50 -6.43 16.50 -15.97
C PHE A 50 -5.75 16.41 -14.59
N LEU A 51 -5.24 15.22 -14.23
CA LEU A 51 -4.61 14.99 -12.93
C LEU A 51 -3.30 15.79 -12.75
N GLN A 52 -2.58 16.10 -13.83
CA GLN A 52 -1.37 16.93 -13.79
C GLN A 52 -1.68 18.39 -13.47
N HIS A 53 -2.85 18.89 -13.84
CA HIS A 53 -3.28 20.27 -13.58
C HIS A 53 -4.06 20.44 -12.26
N THR A 54 -4.31 19.36 -11.53
CA THR A 54 -4.99 19.44 -10.23
C THR A 54 -4.13 20.16 -9.19
N THR A 55 -4.79 20.81 -8.23
CA THR A 55 -4.13 21.51 -7.12
C THR A 55 -4.71 21.04 -5.77
N GLY A 56 -4.08 21.44 -4.67
CA GLY A 56 -4.60 21.17 -3.32
C GLY A 56 -4.72 19.67 -2.99
N ALA A 57 -5.88 19.26 -2.47
CA ALA A 57 -6.13 17.89 -2.05
C ALA A 57 -6.12 16.88 -3.20
N ALA A 58 -6.55 17.30 -4.40
CA ALA A 58 -6.53 16.47 -5.60
C ALA A 58 -5.10 16.14 -6.05
N ALA A 59 -4.23 17.15 -6.09
CA ALA A 59 -2.81 16.96 -6.39
C ALA A 59 -2.13 16.02 -5.37
N ARG A 60 -2.46 16.18 -4.08
CA ARG A 60 -1.96 15.32 -3.00
C ARG A 60 -2.42 13.87 -3.15
N ALA A 61 -3.69 13.63 -3.49
CA ALA A 61 -4.19 12.29 -3.75
C ALA A 61 -3.53 11.65 -4.99
N ASN A 62 -3.31 12.41 -6.07
CA ASN A 62 -2.58 11.94 -7.25
C ASN A 62 -1.13 11.58 -6.91
N ALA A 63 -0.44 12.40 -6.11
CA ALA A 63 0.92 12.10 -5.66
C ALA A 63 0.97 10.87 -4.73
N ALA A 64 -0.06 10.64 -3.90
CA ALA A 64 -0.19 9.44 -3.08
C ALA A 64 -0.36 8.17 -3.94
N GLN A 65 -1.12 8.25 -5.04
CA GLN A 65 -1.23 7.17 -6.02
C GLN A 65 0.15 6.82 -6.60
N GLN A 66 0.88 7.81 -7.13
CA GLN A 66 2.18 7.56 -7.78
C GLN A 66 3.17 6.91 -6.81
N ASN A 67 3.31 7.45 -5.60
CA ASN A 67 4.17 6.85 -4.58
C ASN A 67 3.77 5.41 -4.21
N SER A 68 2.47 5.12 -4.21
CA SER A 68 1.98 3.77 -3.93
C SER A 68 2.39 2.80 -5.05
N TYR A 69 2.38 3.22 -6.31
CA TYR A 69 2.89 2.38 -7.41
C TYR A 69 4.40 2.16 -7.39
N GLU A 70 5.18 3.12 -6.88
CA GLU A 70 6.64 2.94 -6.74
C GLU A 70 7.00 1.86 -5.70
N THR A 71 6.24 1.80 -4.61
CA THR A 71 6.53 0.91 -3.47
C THR A 71 5.81 -0.44 -3.55
N LEU A 72 4.72 -0.54 -4.33
CA LEU A 72 3.93 -1.75 -4.47
C LEU A 72 4.73 -2.95 -5.00
N PRO A 73 5.58 -2.84 -6.06
CA PRO A 73 6.35 -3.98 -6.56
C PRO A 73 7.26 -4.59 -5.48
N ILE A 74 7.88 -3.75 -4.65
CA ILE A 74 8.76 -4.21 -3.56
C ILE A 74 7.96 -5.05 -2.56
N PHE A 75 6.78 -4.57 -2.17
CA PHE A 75 5.89 -5.31 -1.26
C PHE A 75 5.42 -6.63 -1.85
N LEU A 76 4.92 -6.63 -3.08
CA LEU A 76 4.39 -7.83 -3.73
C LEU A 76 5.47 -8.90 -3.88
N VAL A 77 6.67 -8.52 -4.34
CA VAL A 77 7.79 -9.45 -4.47
C VAL A 77 8.24 -9.96 -3.11
N ALA A 78 8.27 -9.11 -2.07
CA ALA A 78 8.64 -9.54 -0.73
C ALA A 78 7.71 -10.62 -0.15
N VAL A 79 6.39 -10.46 -0.33
CA VAL A 79 5.40 -11.47 0.09
C VAL A 79 5.58 -12.78 -0.69
N LEU A 80 5.73 -12.69 -2.01
CA LEU A 80 5.94 -13.87 -2.87
C LEU A 80 7.21 -14.63 -2.52
N VAL A 81 8.32 -13.93 -2.30
CA VAL A 81 9.60 -14.53 -1.90
C VAL A 81 9.49 -15.18 -0.52
N ALA A 82 8.83 -14.53 0.45
CA ALA A 82 8.61 -15.12 1.76
C ALA A 82 7.76 -16.41 1.70
N MET A 83 6.74 -16.44 0.84
CA MET A 83 5.94 -17.65 0.60
C MET A 83 6.77 -18.75 -0.09
N LEU A 84 7.58 -18.39 -1.08
CA LEU A 84 8.40 -19.33 -1.85
C LEU A 84 9.44 -20.06 -0.97
N PHE A 85 10.04 -19.35 -0.02
CA PHE A 85 11.02 -19.90 0.91
C PHE A 85 10.40 -20.39 2.23
N PHE A 86 9.10 -20.67 2.24
CA PHE A 86 8.40 -21.30 3.36
C PHE A 86 8.55 -20.57 4.70
N VAL A 87 8.60 -19.23 4.69
CA VAL A 87 8.49 -18.43 5.92
C VAL A 87 7.15 -18.77 6.60
N PRO A 88 7.10 -18.92 7.94
CA PRO A 88 5.86 -19.29 8.62
C PRO A 88 4.68 -18.38 8.22
N GLN A 89 3.61 -19.00 7.69
CA GLN A 89 2.50 -18.27 7.06
C GLN A 89 1.86 -17.23 7.99
N ALA A 90 1.73 -17.55 9.27
CA ALA A 90 1.23 -16.63 10.30
C ALA A 90 2.06 -15.33 10.40
N ILE A 91 3.37 -15.41 10.19
CA ILE A 91 4.27 -14.25 10.21
C ILE A 91 4.09 -13.43 8.93
N ILE A 92 4.06 -14.09 7.76
CA ILE A 92 3.81 -13.43 6.48
C ILE A 92 2.50 -12.65 6.54
N ASN A 93 1.43 -13.29 7.00
CA ASN A 93 0.09 -12.71 7.10
C ASN A 93 0.07 -11.45 7.98
N LYS A 94 0.70 -11.51 9.16
CA LYS A 94 0.77 -10.36 10.08
C LYS A 94 1.52 -9.18 9.47
N ILE A 95 2.69 -9.43 8.88
CA ILE A 95 3.50 -8.34 8.29
C ILE A 95 2.83 -7.78 7.04
N ALA A 96 2.21 -8.61 6.20
CA ALA A 96 1.51 -8.19 5.01
C ALA A 96 0.29 -7.29 5.32
N TRP A 97 -0.53 -7.67 6.31
CA TRP A 97 -1.65 -6.84 6.74
C TRP A 97 -1.22 -5.59 7.49
N LEU A 98 -0.14 -5.67 8.27
CA LEU A 98 0.46 -4.48 8.89
C LEU A 98 0.90 -3.45 7.83
N TYR A 99 1.55 -3.90 6.74
CA TYR A 99 1.87 -3.04 5.60
C TYR A 99 0.62 -2.35 5.04
N VAL A 100 -0.46 -3.10 4.78
CA VAL A 100 -1.71 -2.55 4.24
C VAL A 100 -2.28 -1.47 5.16
N ILE A 101 -2.37 -1.73 6.46
CA ILE A 101 -2.90 -0.78 7.45
C ILE A 101 -2.05 0.50 7.48
N ILE A 102 -0.72 0.36 7.49
CA ILE A 102 0.21 1.50 7.44
C ILE A 102 0.00 2.31 6.15
N ARG A 103 -0.17 1.63 5.00
CA ARG A 103 -0.41 2.31 3.70
C ARG A 103 -1.75 3.02 3.65
N MET A 104 -2.81 2.47 4.26
CA MET A 104 -4.08 3.18 4.40
C MET A 104 -3.91 4.46 5.23
N GLY A 105 -3.20 4.39 6.36
CA GLY A 105 -2.85 5.56 7.15
C GLY A 105 -2.02 6.58 6.37
N TYR A 106 -1.07 6.10 5.56
CA TYR A 106 -0.21 6.94 4.72
C TYR A 106 -1.04 7.73 3.70
N CYS A 107 -1.98 7.07 3.02
CA CYS A 107 -2.90 7.70 2.08
C CYS A 107 -3.72 8.81 2.73
N VAL A 108 -4.29 8.54 3.92
CA VAL A 108 -5.03 9.54 4.69
C VAL A 108 -4.14 10.72 5.07
N ALA A 109 -2.94 10.46 5.60
CA ALA A 109 -1.96 11.49 5.97
C ALA A 109 -1.54 12.37 4.77
N TYR A 110 -1.47 11.76 3.57
CA TYR A 110 -1.14 12.47 2.35
C TYR A 110 -2.26 13.46 1.96
N ILE A 111 -3.52 13.02 1.99
CA ILE A 111 -4.67 13.86 1.64
C ILE A 111 -4.80 15.04 2.62
N THR A 112 -4.61 14.79 3.92
CA THR A 112 -4.71 15.79 5.00
C THR A 112 -3.46 16.65 5.20
N ASN A 113 -2.42 16.46 4.38
CA ASN A 113 -1.17 17.25 4.41
C ASN A 113 -0.35 17.12 5.70
N LEU A 114 -0.38 15.96 6.36
CA LEU A 114 0.41 15.67 7.57
C LEU A 114 1.83 15.19 7.20
N ALA A 115 2.71 16.13 6.83
CA ALA A 115 4.00 15.84 6.21
C ALA A 115 4.93 14.91 7.02
N MET A 116 5.11 15.15 8.33
CA MET A 116 5.97 14.28 9.16
C MET A 116 5.38 12.88 9.32
N PHE A 117 4.07 12.78 9.58
CA PHE A 117 3.41 11.50 9.77
C PHE A 117 3.45 10.65 8.51
N ARG A 118 3.29 11.29 7.34
CA ARG A 118 3.46 10.65 6.02
C ARG A 118 4.83 9.98 5.88
N SER A 119 5.93 10.68 6.22
CA SER A 119 7.28 10.10 6.09
C SER A 119 7.50 8.92 7.03
N ILE A 120 7.01 9.01 8.28
CA ILE A 120 7.09 7.90 9.25
C ILE A 120 6.37 6.67 8.71
N LEU A 121 5.12 6.82 8.26
CA LEU A 121 4.34 5.71 7.72
C LEU A 121 4.97 5.12 6.45
N TRP A 122 5.58 5.96 5.60
CA TRP A 122 6.30 5.48 4.43
C TRP A 122 7.46 4.56 4.83
N VAL A 123 8.31 5.00 5.76
CA VAL A 123 9.46 4.22 6.26
C VAL A 123 8.98 2.91 6.90
N LEU A 124 7.96 2.97 7.76
CA LEU A 124 7.41 1.76 8.40
C LEU A 124 6.85 0.76 7.38
N SER A 125 6.20 1.23 6.32
CA SER A 125 5.72 0.35 5.24
C SER A 125 6.89 -0.30 4.49
N MET A 126 7.99 0.41 4.28
CA MET A 126 9.18 -0.15 3.64
C MET A 126 9.84 -1.21 4.54
N ILE A 127 9.95 -0.95 5.84
CA ILE A 127 10.47 -1.91 6.82
C ILE A 127 9.69 -3.23 6.79
N CYS A 128 8.36 -3.18 6.64
CA CYS A 128 7.55 -4.40 6.54
C CYS A 128 7.98 -5.28 5.34
N SER A 129 8.22 -4.66 4.18
CA SER A 129 8.65 -5.37 2.97
C SER A 129 10.07 -5.92 3.12
N LEU A 130 10.99 -5.10 3.66
CA LEU A 130 12.38 -5.52 3.91
C LEU A 130 12.45 -6.64 4.95
N MET A 131 11.57 -6.65 5.94
CA MET A 131 11.50 -7.70 6.96
C MET A 131 11.07 -9.05 6.36
N LEU A 132 10.14 -9.06 5.41
CA LEU A 132 9.75 -10.27 4.70
C LEU A 132 10.92 -10.86 3.89
N PHE A 133 11.67 -10.02 3.18
CA PHE A 133 12.90 -10.45 2.51
C PHE A 133 13.94 -10.99 3.50
N TYR A 134 14.16 -10.28 4.60
CA TYR A 134 15.09 -10.71 5.64
C TYR A 134 14.73 -12.10 6.19
N LEU A 135 13.46 -12.33 6.49
CA LEU A 135 12.99 -13.63 6.98
C LEU A 135 13.18 -14.73 5.93
N ALA A 136 12.91 -14.44 4.66
CA ALA A 136 13.16 -15.39 3.57
C ALA A 136 14.64 -15.74 3.44
N ILE A 137 15.54 -14.74 3.53
CA ILE A 137 17.00 -14.95 3.54
C ILE A 137 17.41 -15.84 4.71
N ARG A 138 16.84 -15.63 5.91
CA ARG A 138 17.19 -16.39 7.11
C ARG A 138 16.76 -17.86 7.08
N ILE A 139 15.75 -18.21 6.28
CA ILE A 139 15.24 -19.58 6.17
C ILE A 139 15.85 -20.31 4.97
N SER A 140 16.27 -19.56 3.94
CA SER A 140 16.87 -20.11 2.73
C SER A 140 18.39 -20.32 2.81
N ALA A 141 19.03 -19.78 3.83
CA ALA A 141 20.45 -20.00 4.16
C ALA A 141 20.63 -21.24 5.04
#